data_AF-A0A857CBK2-F1
#
_entry.id   AF-A0A857CBK2-F1
#
_cell.length_a   1.000
_cell.length_b   1.000
_cell.length_c   1.000
_cell.angle_alpha   90.00
_cell.angle_beta   90.00
_cell.angle_gamma   90.00
#
_symmetry.space_group_name_H-M   'P 1'
#
loop_
_entity.id
_entity.type
_entity.pdbx_description
1 polymer ?
#
loop_
_entity_poly.entity_id
_entity_poly.type
_entity_poly.pdbx_seq_one_letter_code
_entity_poly.pdbx_strand_id
1 'polypeptide(L)' 'MSPAWLSACAVLTTTAGGGVPLTSADGKAVANGAPGSFTTRLHAAYWTLREEGTMGDPVDYSADNPQEWLG' A
#
# COMPACT_ATOMS: atom_id res chain seq x y z
N MET A 1 28.22 -2.10 11.73
CA MET A 1 27.11 -2.80 12.43
C MET A 1 25.90 -2.77 11.52
N SER A 2 25.19 -3.89 11.34
CA SER A 2 23.94 -3.88 10.57
C SER A 2 22.81 -3.29 11.44
N PRO A 3 21.96 -2.40 10.89
CA PRO A 3 20.84 -1.86 11.64
C PRO A 3 19.92 -2.96 12.20
N ALA A 4 19.46 -2.80 13.45
CA ALA A 4 18.60 -3.79 14.11
C ALA A 4 17.25 -4.01 13.39
N TRP A 5 16.80 -3.04 12.61
CA TRP A 5 15.55 -3.12 11.85
C TRP A 5 15.61 -4.09 10.66
N LEU A 6 16.81 -4.46 10.18
CA LEU A 6 16.95 -5.41 9.06
C LEU A 6 16.41 -6.80 9.40
N SER A 7 16.15 -7.13 10.67
CA SER A 7 15.56 -8.41 11.08
C SER A 7 14.03 -8.41 11.10
N ALA A 8 13.38 -7.26 10.88
CA ALA A 8 11.93 -7.12 10.88
C ALA A 8 11.38 -7.01 9.45
N CYS A 9 10.09 -7.31 9.27
CA CYS A 9 9.40 -7.00 8.01
C CYS A 9 9.11 -5.49 7.92
N ALA A 10 9.20 -4.93 6.71
CA ALA A 10 8.95 -3.51 6.45
C ALA A 10 7.98 -3.31 5.27
N VAL A 11 7.29 -2.16 5.28
CA VAL A 11 6.35 -1.71 4.25
C VAL A 11 6.55 -0.21 4.00
N LEU A 12 6.44 0.20 2.75
CA LEU A 12 6.39 1.60 2.32
C LEU A 12 4.95 1.97 2.01
N THR A 13 4.49 3.14 2.45
CA THR A 13 3.14 3.63 2.17
C THR A 13 3.18 4.90 1.34
N THR A 14 2.44 4.93 0.25
CA THR A 14 2.30 6.11 -0.60
C THR A 14 0.95 6.09 -1.31
N THR A 15 0.41 7.26 -1.68
CA THR A 15 -0.79 7.34 -2.52
C THR A 15 -0.54 6.66 -3.87
N ALA A 16 0.64 6.84 -4.46
CA ALA A 16 1.02 6.25 -5.75
C ALA A 16 1.66 4.87 -5.57
N GLY A 17 0.96 3.94 -4.90
CA GLY A 17 1.47 2.58 -4.69
C GLY A 17 0.85 1.79 -3.53
N GLY A 18 0.07 2.42 -2.66
CA GLY A 18 -0.52 1.74 -1.50
C GLY A 18 0.56 1.27 -0.52
N GLY A 19 0.45 0.03 -0.04
CA GLY A 19 1.41 -0.61 0.85
C GLY A 19 2.40 -1.52 0.13
N VAL A 20 3.59 -1.02 -0.23
CA VAL A 20 4.60 -1.75 -1.01
C VAL A 20 5.58 -2.50 -0.09
N PRO A 21 5.80 -3.82 -0.25
CA PRO A 21 6.78 -4.56 0.56
C PRO A 21 8.22 -4.13 0.30
N LEU A 22 9.01 -3.92 1.36
CA LEU A 22 10.46 -3.70 1.27
C LEU A 22 11.21 -5.00 1.60
N THR A 23 11.93 -5.55 0.61
CA THR A 23 12.68 -6.82 0.75
C THR A 23 14.19 -6.63 0.85
N SER A 24 14.71 -5.44 0.49
CA SER A 24 16.13 -5.13 0.61
C SER A 24 16.37 -3.64 0.83
N ALA A 25 17.42 -3.30 1.58
CA ALA A 25 17.89 -1.94 1.76
C ALA A 25 19.42 -1.91 1.84
N ASP A 26 20.05 -0.93 1.21
CA ASP A 26 21.51 -0.81 1.10
C ASP A 26 22.18 -2.11 0.61
N GLY A 27 21.53 -2.81 -0.34
CA GLY A 27 21.99 -4.09 -0.87
C GLY A 27 21.91 -5.27 0.11
N LYS A 28 21.31 -5.08 1.29
CA LYS A 28 21.11 -6.13 2.30
C LYS A 28 19.66 -6.58 2.32
N ALA A 29 19.44 -7.88 2.46
CA ALA A 29 18.11 -8.43 2.64
C ALA A 29 17.48 -7.92 3.93
N VAL A 30 16.19 -7.55 3.85
CA VAL A 30 15.32 -7.32 5.01
C VAL A 30 14.70 -8.66 5.39
N ALA A 31 14.84 -9.06 6.65
CA ALA A 31 14.49 -10.36 7.18
C ALA A 31 15.06 -11.52 6.33
N ASN A 32 14.20 -12.23 5.60
CA ASN A 32 14.57 -13.35 4.73
C ASN A 32 14.60 -12.96 3.23
N GLY A 33 14.51 -11.67 2.90
CA GLY A 33 14.49 -11.19 1.51
C GLY A 33 13.17 -11.41 0.78
N ALA A 34 12.10 -11.80 1.50
CA ALA A 34 10.76 -11.97 0.95
C ALA A 34 9.75 -11.06 1.66
N PRO A 35 8.61 -10.72 1.03
CA PRO A 35 7.52 -10.06 1.72
C PRO A 35 7.08 -10.85 2.96
N GLY A 36 7.02 -10.20 4.11
CA GLY A 36 6.58 -10.83 5.34
C GLY A 36 5.06 -10.99 5.38
N SER A 37 4.59 -12.00 6.13
CA SER A 37 3.16 -12.35 6.22
C SER A 37 2.27 -11.20 6.68
N PHE A 38 2.77 -10.34 7.59
CA PHE A 38 2.04 -9.16 8.04
C PHE A 38 1.87 -8.13 6.92
N THR A 39 2.94 -7.79 6.20
CA THR A 39 2.89 -6.86 5.06
C THR A 39 1.99 -7.38 3.94
N THR A 40 2.03 -8.69 3.65
CA THR A 40 1.14 -9.29 2.64
C THR A 40 -0.34 -9.15 3.04
N ARG A 41 -0.68 -9.40 4.31
CA ARG A 41 -2.06 -9.24 4.81
C ARG A 41 -2.50 -7.78 4.79
N LEU A 42 -1.61 -6.86 5.18
CA LEU A 42 -1.90 -5.44 5.16
C LEU A 42 -2.13 -4.92 3.73
N HIS A 43 -1.30 -5.33 2.77
CA HIS A 43 -1.48 -4.99 1.36
C HIS A 43 -2.84 -5.50 0.83
N ALA A 44 -3.19 -6.74 1.12
CA ALA A 44 -4.48 -7.30 0.70
C ALA A 44 -5.67 -6.56 1.33
N ALA A 45 -5.60 -6.26 2.64
CA ALA A 45 -6.64 -5.52 3.35
C ALA A 45 -6.81 -4.09 2.81
N TYR A 46 -5.72 -3.40 2.50
CA TYR A 46 -5.75 -2.07 1.89
C TYR A 46 -6.52 -2.08 0.57
N TRP A 47 -6.24 -3.04 -0.33
CA TRP A 47 -6.93 -3.12 -1.61
C TRP A 47 -8.38 -3.58 -1.48
N THR A 48 -8.67 -4.49 -0.56
CA THR A 48 -10.05 -4.91 -0.25
C THR A 48 -10.88 -3.69 0.16
N LEU A 49 -10.39 -2.87 1.09
CA LEU A 49 -11.07 -1.65 1.51
C LEU A 49 -11.25 -0.64 0.36
N ARG A 50 -10.28 -0.59 -0.56
CA ARG A 50 -10.33 0.32 -1.71
C ARG A 50 -11.36 -0.12 -2.74
N GLU A 51 -11.52 -1.43 -2.93
CA GLU A 51 -12.52 -2.06 -3.81
C GLU A 51 -13.93 -1.98 -3.23
N GLU A 52 -14.08 -2.12 -1.91
CA GLU A 52 -15.36 -1.94 -1.20
C GLU A 52 -15.91 -0.52 -1.32
N GLY A 53 -15.07 0.46 -1.65
CA GLY A 53 -15.47 1.86 -1.84
C GLY A 53 -15.96 2.56 -0.58
N THR A 54 -15.91 1.93 0.60
CA THR A 54 -16.44 2.51 1.86
C THR A 54 -15.73 3.81 2.26
N MET A 55 -14.51 4.00 1.79
CA MET A 55 -13.66 5.17 2.08
C MET A 55 -13.40 6.05 0.84
N GLY A 56 -14.24 5.96 -0.19
CA GLY A 56 -14.14 6.80 -1.37
C GLY A 56 -15.47 7.04 -2.04
N ASP A 57 -15.63 8.22 -2.64
CA ASP A 57 -16.85 8.54 -3.39
C ASP A 57 -16.82 7.91 -4.78
N PRO A 58 -17.93 7.30 -5.25
CA PRO A 58 -18.01 6.76 -6.59
C PRO A 58 -17.97 7.88 -7.63
N VAL A 59 -17.27 7.62 -8.74
CA VAL A 59 -17.18 8.53 -9.87
C VAL A 59 -18.28 8.22 -10.89
N ASP A 60 -19.11 9.21 -11.24
CA ASP A 60 -20.10 9.08 -12.32
C ASP A 60 -19.48 9.42 -13.68
N TYR A 61 -18.89 8.42 -14.33
CA TYR A 61 -18.27 8.60 -15.65
C TYR A 61 -19.22 9.03 -16.78
N SER A 62 -20.54 9.11 -16.55
CA SER A 62 -21.51 9.60 -17.54
C SER A 62 -21.76 11.10 -17.48
N ALA A 63 -21.30 11.79 -16.43
CA ALA A 63 -21.50 13.22 -16.28
C ALA A 63 -20.65 14.03 -17.25
N ASP A 64 -21.25 15.04 -17.88
CA ASP A 64 -20.57 15.93 -18.83
C ASP A 64 -19.55 16.87 -18.12
N ASN A 65 -19.68 17.08 -16.81
CA ASN A 65 -18.85 17.98 -16.02
C ASN A 65 -18.48 17.40 -14.64
N PRO A 66 -17.21 17.06 -14.37
CA PRO A 66 -16.76 16.49 -13.09
C PRO A 66 -16.94 17.42 -11.87
N GLN A 67 -16.98 18.74 -12.10
CA GLN A 67 -17.16 19.72 -11.03
C GLN A 67 -18.51 19.58 -10.31
N GLU A 68 -19.51 18.98 -10.96
CA GLU A 68 -20.84 18.73 -10.36
C GLU A 68 -20.79 17.68 -9.24
N TRP A 69 -19.71 16.89 -9.14
CA TRP A 69 -19.51 15.92 -8.06
C TRP A 69 -18.94 16.53 -6.77
N LEU A 70 -18.39 17.73 -6.83
CA LEU A 70 -17.69 18.33 -5.69
C LEU A 70 -18.58 19.12 -4.72
N GLY A 71 -19.84 19.38 -5.11
CA GLY A 71 -20.78 20.21 -4.33
C GLY A 71 -20.44 21.69 -4.39
#